data_AF-A0A5K0UUY7-F1
#
_entry.id   AF-A0A5K0UUY7-F1
#
_cell.length_a   1.000
_cell.length_b   1.000
_cell.length_c   1.000
_cell.angle_alpha   90.00
_cell.angle_beta   90.00
_cell.angle_gamma   90.00
#
_symmetry.space_group_name_H-M   'P 1'
#
loop_
_entity.id
_entity.type
_entity.pdbx_description
1 polymer ?
#
loop_
_entity_poly.entity_id
_entity_poly.type
_entity_poly.pdbx_seq_one_letter_code
_entity_poly.pdbx_strand_id
1 'polypeptide(L)' 'AGADACFVDAPRSDNELREIARQTNGYRVVNMIEGGVTPLHTQEELKEM' A
#
# COMPACT_ATOMS: atom_id res chain seq x y z
N ALA A 1 6.33 -19.16 4.52
CA ALA A 1 6.60 -18.04 3.58
C ALA A 1 7.65 -17.14 4.23
N GLY A 2 8.65 -16.67 3.47
CA GLY A 2 9.83 -15.94 3.98
C GLY A 2 10.23 -14.78 3.07
N ALA A 3 9.23 -14.05 2.55
CA ALA A 3 9.47 -12.87 1.74
C ALA A 3 9.74 -11.66 2.63
N ASP A 4 10.71 -10.82 2.24
CA ASP A 4 11.06 -9.60 2.98
C ASP A 4 10.05 -8.46 2.77
N ALA A 5 9.27 -8.54 1.68
CA ALA A 5 8.32 -7.51 1.28
C ALA A 5 6.99 -8.09 0.79
N CYS A 6 5.94 -7.31 0.93
CA CYS A 6 4.60 -7.57 0.41
C CYS A 6 4.16 -6.46 -0.54
N PHE A 7 3.55 -6.87 -1.64
CA PHE A 7 2.87 -6.00 -2.60
C PHE A 7 1.46 -6.55 -2.81
N VAL A 8 0.46 -5.71 -2.58
CA VAL A 8 -0.95 -6.04 -2.83
C VAL A 8 -1.42 -5.18 -4.00
N ASP A 9 -1.89 -5.84 -5.05
CA ASP A 9 -2.22 -5.16 -6.30
C ASP A 9 -3.54 -4.37 -6.21
N ALA A 10 -3.54 -3.20 -6.83
CA ALA A 10 -4.68 -2.31 -7.03
C ALA A 10 -5.65 -2.08 -5.84
N PRO A 11 -5.19 -1.70 -4.62
CA PRO A 11 -6.09 -1.28 -3.54
C PRO A 11 -6.93 -0.08 -3.97
N ARG A 12 -8.23 -0.06 -3.66
CA ARG A 12 -9.17 0.93 -4.21
C ARG A 12 -9.58 2.04 -3.24
N SER A 13 -9.09 1.99 -2.00
CA SER A 13 -9.40 3.00 -0.99
C SER A 13 -8.33 3.10 0.09
N ASP A 14 -8.30 4.23 0.79
CA ASP A 14 -7.40 4.43 1.92
C ASP A 14 -7.66 3.43 3.06
N ASN A 15 -8.90 2.96 3.21
CA ASN A 15 -9.24 1.93 4.19
C ASN A 15 -8.61 0.59 3.83
N GLU A 16 -8.64 0.20 2.54
CA GLU A 16 -7.94 -0.99 2.07
C GLU A 16 -6.43 -0.84 2.26
N LEU A 17 -5.85 0.31 1.92
CA LEU A 17 -4.42 0.58 2.13
C LEU A 17 -4.02 0.43 3.61
N ARG A 18 -4.79 1.01 4.54
CA ARG A 18 -4.54 0.88 5.99
C ARG A 18 -4.71 -0.56 6.48
N GLU A 19 -5.71 -1.27 5.98
CA GLU A 19 -5.92 -2.67 6.37
C GLU A 19 -4.78 -3.57 5.88
N ILE A 20 -4.34 -3.38 4.63
CA ILE A 20 -3.17 -4.07 4.08
C ILE A 20 -1.92 -3.78 4.91
N ALA A 21 -1.69 -2.52 5.29
CA ALA A 21 -0.56 -2.14 6.15
C ALA A 21 -0.61 -2.84 7.51
N ARG A 22 -1.80 -3.02 8.10
CA ARG A 22 -2.01 -3.72 9.38
C ARG A 22 -1.84 -5.24 9.27
N GLN A 23 -2.26 -5.84 8.15
CA GLN A 23 -2.26 -7.29 7.97
C GLN A 23 -0.94 -7.85 7.41
N THR A 24 -0.06 -6.99 6.89
CA THR A 24 1.19 -7.41 6.25
C THR A 24 2.42 -7.17 7.13
N ASN A 25 3.30 -8.17 7.14
CA ASN A 25 4.61 -8.12 7.80
C ASN A 25 5.71 -7.79 6.78
N GLY A 26 6.82 -7.23 7.27
CA GLY A 26 7.95 -6.85 6.43
C GLY A 26 7.72 -5.52 5.69
N TYR A 27 8.49 -5.29 4.64
CA TYR A 27 8.38 -4.10 3.83
C TYR A 27 7.08 -4.09 3.03
N ARG A 28 6.44 -2.95 2.92
CA ARG A 28 5.23 -2.77 2.11
C ARG A 28 5.58 -1.96 0.87
N VAL A 29 5.20 -2.49 -0.28
CA VAL A 29 5.38 -1.82 -1.56
C VAL A 29 4.00 -1.43 -2.09
N VAL A 30 3.84 -0.17 -2.46
CA VAL A 30 2.63 0.36 -3.09
C VAL A 30 3.04 1.18 -4.31
N ASN A 31 2.30 1.02 -5.41
CA ASN A 31 2.54 1.76 -6.64
C ASN A 31 1.57 2.93 -6.75
N MET A 32 2.13 4.10 -7.05
CA MET A 32 1.36 5.31 -7.37
C MET A 32 1.45 5.56 -8.88
N ILE A 33 0.36 5.28 -9.58
CA ILE A 33 0.26 5.39 -11.05
C ILE A 33 -0.89 6.33 -11.39
N GLU A 34 -0.59 7.40 -12.14
CA GLU A 34 -1.59 8.34 -12.63
C GLU A 34 -2.61 7.63 -13.54
N GLY A 35 -3.91 7.89 -13.32
CA GLY A 35 -5.00 7.22 -14.02
C GLY A 35 -5.26 5.77 -13.58
N GLY A 36 -4.53 5.27 -12.57
CA GLY A 36 -4.81 3.99 -11.92
C GLY A 36 -6.02 4.06 -10.98
N VAL A 37 -6.36 2.91 -10.38
CA VAL A 37 -7.46 2.80 -9.40
C VAL A 37 -7.01 3.00 -7.95
N THR A 38 -5.71 2.93 -7.69
CA THR A 38 -5.13 3.19 -6.37
C THR A 38 -5.09 4.69 -6.08
N PRO A 39 -5.64 5.17 -4.95
CA PRO A 39 -5.53 6.57 -4.56
C PRO A 39 -4.07 7.02 -4.51
N LEU A 40 -3.77 8.16 -5.14
CA LEU A 40 -2.42 8.72 -5.17
C LEU A 40 -2.11 9.36 -3.82
N HIS A 41 -0.99 8.95 -3.22
CA HIS A 41 -0.48 9.52 -1.99
C HIS A 41 1.01 9.84 -2.12
N THR A 42 1.44 10.87 -1.41
CA THR A 42 2.84 11.20 -1.19
C THR A 42 3.49 10.18 -0.25
N GLN A 43 4.82 10.18 -0.23
CA GLN A 43 5.57 9.33 0.69
C GLN A 43 5.26 9.62 2.16
N GLU A 44 5.02 10.88 2.53
CA GLU A 44 4.71 11.25 3.92
C GLU A 44 3.33 10.77 4.33
N GLU A 45 2.30 10.95 3.48
CA GLU A 45 0.95 10.42 3.74
C GLU A 45 0.97 8.90 3.93
N LEU A 46 1.75 8.17 3.12
CA LEU A 46 1.91 6.72 3.25
C LEU A 46 2.62 6.30 4.55
N LYS A 47 3.50 7.12 5.11
CA LYS A 47 4.16 6.86 6.40
C LYS A 47 3.20 7.05 7.58
N GLU A 48 2.18 7.89 7.42
CA GLU A 48 1.19 8.20 8.45
C GLU A 48 0.01 7.21 8.50
N MET A 49 -0.17 6.39 7.45
CA MET A 49 -1.21 5.35 7.36
C MET A 49 -0.95 4.13 8.25
#